data_AF-A0A934MH85-F1
#
_entry.id   AF-A0A934MH85-F1
#
_cell.length_a   1.000
_cell.length_b   1.000
_cell.length_c   1.000
_cell.angle_alpha   90.00
_cell.angle_beta   90.00
_cell.angle_gamma   90.00
#
_symmetry.space_group_name_H-M   'P 1'
#
loop_
_entity.id
_entity.type
_entity.pdbx_description
1 polymer ?
#
loop_
_entity_poly.entity_id
_entity_poly.type
_entity_poly.pdbx_seq_one_letter_code
_entity_poly.pdbx_strand_id
1 'polypeptide(L)' 'MRTPRRGSAIDQAEAAFKAATSKPVPAPAAKAATPPEGKEMVSLRLDRAVLEHFQDDGPGWQDRINAALRAAAGLDPA' A
#
# COMPACT_ATOMS: atom_id res chain seq x y z
N MET A 1 31.39 24.94 -52.67
CA MET A 1 31.82 24.90 -51.25
C MET A 1 30.58 24.70 -50.39
N ARG A 2 30.44 23.57 -49.71
CA ARG A 2 29.22 23.22 -48.95
C ARG A 2 29.47 23.53 -47.48
N THR A 3 28.87 24.61 -47.00
CA THR A 3 29.00 25.10 -45.61
C THR A 3 28.50 24.04 -44.61
N PRO A 4 29.23 23.75 -43.53
CA PRO A 4 28.85 22.70 -42.59
C PRO A 4 27.59 23.10 -41.80
N ARG A 5 26.57 22.24 -41.83
CA ARG A 5 25.37 22.36 -40.99
C ARG A 5 25.81 22.26 -39.53
N ARG A 6 25.82 23.39 -38.82
CA ARG A 6 25.90 23.52 -37.36
C ARG A 6 25.04 22.44 -36.71
N GLY A 7 25.62 21.69 -35.77
CA GLY A 7 24.94 20.70 -34.93
C GLY A 7 23.59 21.24 -34.48
N SER A 8 22.55 20.56 -34.93
CA SER A 8 21.19 21.08 -35.00
C SER A 8 20.62 21.36 -33.61
N ALA A 9 19.90 22.48 -33.46
CA ALA A 9 19.10 22.81 -32.29
C ALA A 9 18.12 21.69 -31.88
N ILE A 10 17.76 20.83 -32.83
CA ILE A 10 16.96 19.62 -32.64
C ILE A 10 17.67 18.61 -31.72
N ASP A 11 18.98 18.44 -31.88
CA ASP A 11 19.79 17.50 -31.07
C ASP A 11 19.86 17.95 -29.61
N GLN A 12 20.02 19.27 -29.39
CA GLN A 12 19.96 19.86 -28.05
C GLN A 12 18.55 19.78 -27.43
N ALA A 13 17.49 19.88 -28.24
CA ALA A 13 16.12 19.73 -27.76
C ALA A 13 15.80 18.28 -27.36
N GLU A 14 16.28 17.29 -28.13
CA GLU A 14 16.14 15.87 -27.80
C GLU A 14 16.93 15.52 -26.53
N ALA A 15 18.13 16.05 -26.35
CA ALA A 15 18.93 15.86 -25.15
C ALA A 15 18.23 16.42 -23.89
N ALA A 16 17.65 17.61 -23.98
CA ALA A 16 16.92 18.23 -22.87
C ALA A 16 15.63 17.45 -22.50
N PHE A 17 14.88 16.97 -23.50
CA PHE A 17 13.68 16.18 -23.28
C PHE A 17 13.98 14.83 -22.63
N LYS A 18 15.06 14.16 -23.06
CA LYS A 18 15.49 12.87 -22.50
C LYS A 18 15.97 12.99 -21.05
N ALA A 19 16.64 14.08 -20.71
CA ALA A 19 17.05 14.37 -19.33
C ALA A 19 15.85 14.69 -18.41
N ALA A 20 14.83 15.40 -18.91
CA ALA A 20 13.65 15.76 -18.13
C ALA A 20 12.67 14.58 -17.90
N THR A 21 12.64 13.60 -18.80
CA THR A 21 11.76 12.41 -18.68
C THR A 21 12.40 11.23 -17.95
N SER A 22 13.71 11.25 -17.71
CA SER A 22 14.40 10.23 -16.91
C SER A 22 14.32 10.57 -15.42
N LYS A 23 13.18 10.25 -14.82
CA LYS A 23 13.05 10.19 -13.35
C LYS A 23 13.77 8.91 -12.91
N PRO A 24 14.84 8.97 -12.09
CA PRO A 24 15.43 7.75 -11.55
C PRO A 24 14.40 7.15 -10.61
N VAL A 25 13.81 6.02 -11.00
CA VAL A 25 13.06 5.18 -10.06
C VAL A 25 14.13 4.57 -9.16
N PRO A 26 14.24 4.96 -7.88
CA PRO A 26 15.14 4.26 -6.98
C PRO A 26 14.66 2.81 -6.91
N ALA A 27 15.59 1.89 -7.12
CA ALA A 27 15.37 0.45 -7.04
C ALA A 27 14.50 0.12 -5.82
N PRO A 28 13.55 -0.84 -5.92
CA PRO A 28 12.79 -1.26 -4.75
C PRO A 28 13.79 -1.85 -3.76
N ALA A 29 14.13 -1.06 -2.75
CA ALA A 29 14.82 -1.59 -1.58
C ALA A 29 13.91 -2.69 -1.04
N ALA A 30 14.35 -3.94 -1.21
CA ALA A 30 13.74 -5.08 -0.56
C ALA A 30 13.78 -4.84 0.95
N LYS A 31 12.71 -4.26 1.49
CA LYS A 31 12.46 -4.28 2.93
C LYS A 31 11.96 -5.67 3.26
N ALA A 32 12.85 -6.50 3.80
CA ALA A 32 12.43 -7.59 4.65
C ALA A 32 11.72 -7.02 5.90
N ALA A 33 10.68 -7.72 6.37
CA ALA A 33 9.89 -7.47 7.60
C ALA A 33 9.07 -6.17 7.57
N THR A 34 7.74 -6.19 7.69
CA THR A 34 6.91 -6.76 8.76
C THR A 34 5.54 -7.14 8.13
N PRO A 35 4.78 -8.15 8.63
CA PRO A 35 3.36 -8.25 8.28
C PRO A 35 2.71 -6.87 8.50
N PRO A 36 1.83 -6.39 7.61
CA PRO A 36 1.22 -5.09 7.78
C PRO A 36 0.62 -4.99 9.18
N GLU A 37 1.13 -4.07 10.00
CA GLU A 37 0.68 -3.83 11.37
C GLU A 37 -0.70 -3.13 11.33
N GLY A 38 -1.68 -3.81 10.75
CA GLY A 38 -2.99 -3.26 10.42
C GLY A 38 -4.07 -4.34 10.40
N LYS A 39 -5.32 -3.91 10.59
CA LYS A 39 -6.49 -4.77 10.45
C LYS A 39 -6.73 -4.98 8.96
N GLU A 40 -6.77 -6.23 8.51
CA GLU A 40 -7.12 -6.55 7.13
C GLU A 40 -8.63 -6.68 7.00
N MET A 41 -9.22 -6.02 5.99
CA MET A 41 -10.62 -6.23 5.66
C MET A 41 -10.79 -7.58 4.95
N VAL A 42 -11.39 -8.53 5.65
CA VAL A 42 -11.68 -9.87 5.14
C VAL A 42 -13.18 -10.12 5.10
N SER A 43 -13.64 -10.88 4.10
CA SER A 43 -15.03 -11.34 4.03
C SER A 43 -15.17 -12.67 4.77
N LEU A 44 -15.56 -12.61 6.05
CA LEU A 44 -15.88 -13.76 6.89
C LEU A 44 -17.40 -13.87 7.08
N ARG A 45 -17.93 -15.10 7.06
CA ARG A 45 -19.32 -15.36 7.48
C ARG A 45 -19.38 -15.59 8.98
N LEU A 46 -20.27 -14.86 9.64
CA LEU A 46 -20.56 -14.96 11.07
C LEU A 46 -22.04 -15.28 11.28
N ASP A 47 -22.34 -16.02 12.34
CA ASP A 47 -23.71 -16.27 12.76
C ASP A 47 -24.44 -14.98 13.12
N ARG A 48 -25.74 -14.95 12.82
CA ARG A 48 -26.60 -13.79 13.08
C ARG A 48 -26.65 -13.43 14.56
N ALA A 49 -26.78 -14.43 15.44
CA ALA A 49 -26.81 -14.21 16.88
C ALA A 49 -25.51 -13.58 17.41
N VAL A 50 -24.36 -13.95 16.83
CA VAL A 50 -23.07 -13.37 17.19
C VAL A 50 -23.00 -11.91 16.74
N LEU A 51 -23.42 -11.63 15.50
CA LEU A 51 -23.46 -10.25 15.00
C LEU A 51 -24.37 -9.35 15.84
N GLU A 52 -25.58 -9.82 16.18
CA GLU A 52 -26.52 -9.07 17.02
C GLU A 52 -25.94 -8.79 18.40
N HIS A 53 -25.37 -9.81 19.06
CA HIS A 53 -24.73 -9.64 20.35
C HIS A 53 -23.65 -8.54 20.36
N PHE A 54 -22.76 -8.52 19.37
CA PHE A 54 -21.70 -7.52 19.32
C PHE A 54 -22.21 -6.14 18.85
N GLN A 55 -23.21 -6.07 17.96
CA GLN A 55 -23.79 -4.82 17.46
C GLN A 55 -24.64 -4.11 18.51
N ASP A 56 -25.35 -4.84 19.37
CA ASP A 56 -26.20 -4.28 20.43
C ASP A 56 -25.40 -3.43 21.43
N ASP A 57 -24.15 -3.79 21.68
CA ASP A 57 -23.22 -3.01 22.52
C ASP A 57 -22.73 -1.70 21.86
N GLY A 58 -23.21 -1.37 20.66
CA GLY A 58 -23.01 -0.07 20.00
C GLY A 58 -21.73 0.06 19.16
N PRO A 59 -21.31 1.30 18.84
CA PRO A 59 -20.15 1.57 17.97
C PRO A 59 -18.87 0.87 18.46
N GLY A 60 -18.05 0.38 17.53
CA GLY A 60 -16.82 -0.37 17.85
C GLY A 60 -17.01 -1.88 18.02
N TRP A 61 -18.17 -2.43 17.66
CA TRP A 61 -18.45 -3.87 17.72
C TRP A 61 -17.43 -4.73 16.96
N GLN A 62 -16.88 -4.23 15.85
CA GLN A 62 -15.83 -4.91 15.09
C GLN A 62 -14.50 -5.03 15.87
N ASP A 63 -14.19 -4.06 16.72
CA ASP A 63 -13.00 -4.12 17.58
C ASP A 63 -13.20 -5.12 18.72
N ARG A 64 -14.40 -5.17 19.30
CA ARG A 64 -14.76 -6.15 20.34
C ARG A 64 -14.73 -7.59 19.82
N ILE A 65 -15.32 -7.84 18.65
CA ILE A 65 -15.26 -9.18 18.06
C ILE A 65 -13.84 -9.58 17.70
N ASN A 66 -13.02 -8.64 17.21
CA ASN A 66 -11.61 -8.91 16.94
C ASN A 66 -10.82 -9.20 18.24
N ALA A 67 -11.13 -8.50 19.34
CA ALA A 67 -10.54 -8.79 20.66
C ALA A 67 -10.94 -10.19 21.16
N ALA A 68 -12.21 -10.57 21.02
CA ALA A 68 -12.69 -11.91 21.38
C ALA A 68 -12.02 -13.00 20.55
N LEU A 69 -11.84 -12.78 19.24
CA LEU A 69 -11.12 -13.69 18.35
C LEU A 69 -9.64 -13.82 18.72
N ARG A 70 -8.97 -12.72 19.10
CA ARG A 70 -7.59 -12.74 19.58
C ARG A 70 -7.45 -13.52 20.88
N ALA A 71 -8.35 -13.31 21.84
CA ALA A 71 -8.38 -14.06 23.09
C ALA A 71 -8.60 -15.56 22.85
N ALA A 72 -9.55 -15.92 21.98
CA ALA A 72 -9.82 -17.31 21.62
C ALA A 72 -8.66 -17.98 20.87
N ALA A 73 -7.92 -17.22 20.06
CA ALA A 73 -6.74 -17.69 19.35
C ALA A 73 -5.46 -17.71 20.22
N GLY A 74 -5.52 -17.26 21.48
CA GLY A 74 -4.35 -17.16 22.35
C GLY A 74 -3.33 -16.09 21.89
N LEU A 75 -3.80 -15.09 21.15
CA LEU A 75 -2.99 -13.97 20.64
C LEU A 75 -2.94 -12.78 21.62
N ASP A 76 -3.55 -12.90 22.78
CA ASP A 76 -3.44 -11.93 23.87
C ASP A 76 -2.21 -12.27 24.73
N PRO A 77 -1.14 -11.45 24.71
CA PRO A 77 -0.01 -11.68 25.59
C PRO A 77 -0.46 -11.39 27.03
N ALA A 78 -0.38 -12.40 27.88
CA ALA A 78 -0.53 -12.27 29.33
C ALA A 78 0.38 -11.17 29.92
#